data_AF-A0A3C0KFI7-F1
#
_entry.id   AF-A0A3C0KFI7-F1
#
_cell.length_a   1.000
_cell.length_b   1.000
_cell.length_c   1.000
_cell.angle_alpha   90.00
_cell.angle_beta   90.00
_cell.angle_gamma   90.00
#
_symmetry.space_group_name_H-M   'P 1'
#
loop_
_entity.id
_entity.type
_entity.pdbx_description
1 polymer ?
#
loop_
_entity_poly.entity_id
_entity_poly.type
_entity_poly.pdbx_seq_one_letter_code
_entity_poly.pdbx_strand_id
1 'polypeptide(L)' 'MNTPTYPVVQFLVARGKGVALALSLLVLIAAWGGGLASGQYWIALAGTAVSGVLLGLLLSYVEVLRIIADTLLPKY' A
#
# COMPACT_ATOMS: atom_id res chain seq x y z
N MET A 1 10.06 -6.14 -32.94
CA MET A 1 9.13 -6.79 -31.98
C MET A 1 8.78 -5.75 -30.93
N ASN A 2 7.53 -5.30 -30.85
CA ASN A 2 7.10 -4.38 -29.78
C ASN A 2 7.07 -5.17 -28.47
N THR A 3 8.08 -5.01 -27.63
CA THR A 3 8.10 -5.58 -26.29
C THR A 3 6.94 -4.98 -25.50
N PRO A 4 5.98 -5.81 -24.99
CA PRO A 4 4.89 -5.29 -24.19
C PRO A 4 5.46 -4.58 -22.96
N THR A 5 5.21 -3.27 -22.89
CA THR A 5 5.71 -2.42 -21.80
C THR A 5 4.63 -2.36 -20.72
N TYR A 6 4.99 -2.70 -19.48
CA TYR A 6 4.10 -2.67 -18.31
C TYR A 6 4.51 -1.53 -17.36
N PRO A 7 4.21 -0.27 -17.69
CA PRO A 7 4.72 0.89 -16.94
C PRO A 7 4.19 0.92 -15.50
N VAL A 8 2.94 0.47 -15.29
CA VAL A 8 2.33 0.39 -13.96
C VAL A 8 3.05 -0.64 -13.07
N VAL A 9 3.39 -1.80 -13.63
CA VAL A 9 4.11 -2.84 -12.89
C VAL A 9 5.51 -2.36 -12.53
N GLN A 10 6.22 -1.72 -13.46
CA GLN A 10 7.54 -1.16 -13.20
C GLN A 10 7.50 -0.09 -12.10
N PHE A 11 6.49 0.79 -12.12
CA PHE A 11 6.27 1.79 -11.07
C PHE A 11 6.00 1.13 -9.70
N LEU A 12 5.10 0.15 -9.65
CA LEU A 12 4.74 -0.55 -8.41
C LEU A 12 5.91 -1.37 -7.85
N VAL A 13 6.73 -1.98 -8.70
CA VAL A 13 7.94 -2.69 -8.26
C VAL A 13 8.97 -1.73 -7.67
N ALA A 14 9.14 -0.55 -8.28
CA ALA A 14 10.10 0.45 -7.83
C ALA A 14 9.65 1.22 -6.57
N ARG A 15 8.36 1.56 -6.46
CA ARG A 15 7.84 2.50 -5.44
C ARG A 15 6.66 1.96 -4.62
N GLY A 16 6.20 0.74 -4.86
CA GLY A 16 4.99 0.18 -4.24
C GLY A 16 5.01 0.20 -2.72
N LYS A 17 6.17 -0.04 -2.09
CA LYS A 17 6.29 0.02 -0.62
C LYS A 17 6.05 1.44 -0.07
N GLY A 18 6.54 2.46 -0.78
CA GLY A 18 6.29 3.86 -0.41
C GLY A 18 4.82 4.26 -0.59
N VAL A 19 4.19 3.80 -1.66
CA VAL A 19 2.75 4.00 -1.90
C VAL A 19 1.90 3.31 -0.82
N ALA A 20 2.26 2.08 -0.47
CA ALA A 20 1.60 1.32 0.60
C ALA A 20 1.65 2.08 1.94
N LEU A 21 2.84 2.58 2.32
CA LEU A 21 3.03 3.38 3.52
C LEU A 21 2.21 4.67 3.48
N ALA A 22 2.25 5.41 2.38
CA ALA A 22 1.51 6.66 2.23
C ALA A 22 -0.01 6.46 2.37
N LEU A 23 -0.55 5.41 1.74
CA LEU A 23 -1.97 5.07 1.82
C LEU A 23 -2.39 4.65 3.22
N SER A 24 -1.62 3.77 3.88
CA SER A 24 -1.92 3.37 5.26
C SER A 24 -1.84 4.57 6.21
N LEU A 25 -0.82 5.43 6.07
CA LEU A 25 -0.67 6.61 6.91
C LEU A 25 -1.85 7.58 6.74
N LEU A 26 -2.33 7.74 5.51
CA LEU A 26 -3.49 8.59 5.22
C LEU A 26 -4.75 8.07 5.91
N VAL A 27 -4.98 6.76 5.90
CA VAL A 27 -6.10 6.13 6.62
C VAL A 27 -5.94 6.32 8.13
N LEU A 28 -4.73 6.16 8.67
CA LEU A 28 -4.45 6.40 10.09
C LEU A 28 -4.77 7.84 10.50
N ILE A 29 -4.28 8.81 9.72
CA ILE A 29 -4.51 10.24 9.97
C ILE A 29 -6.01 10.55 9.88
N ALA A 30 -6.72 10.01 8.88
CA ALA A 30 -8.16 10.21 8.75
C ALA A 30 -8.93 9.63 9.95
N ALA A 31 -8.56 8.44 10.43
CA ALA A 31 -9.19 7.82 11.59
C ALA A 31 -8.93 8.60 12.89
N TRP A 32 -7.70 9.08 13.10
CA TRP A 32 -7.37 9.91 14.24
C TRP A 32 -8.02 11.28 14.17
N GLY A 33 -7.98 11.94 13.00
CA GLY A 33 -8.64 13.22 12.78
C GLY A 33 -10.15 13.13 13.02
N GLY A 34 -10.80 12.10 12.49
CA GLY A 34 -12.24 11.85 12.70
C GLY A 34 -12.57 11.46 14.14
N GLY A 35 -11.76 10.60 14.78
CA GLY A 35 -11.96 10.18 16.17
C GLY A 35 -11.80 11.34 17.16
N LEU A 36 -10.81 12.21 16.96
CA LEU A 36 -10.61 13.40 17.77
C LEU A 36 -11.71 14.44 17.55
N ALA A 37 -12.09 14.70 16.29
CA ALA A 37 -13.14 15.69 15.98
C ALA A 37 -14.52 15.30 16.49
N SER A 38 -14.82 14.00 16.54
CA SER A 38 -16.10 13.47 17.03
C SER A 38 -16.12 13.15 18.53
N GLY A 39 -14.97 13.23 19.21
CA GLY A 39 -14.81 12.78 20.61
C GLY A 39 -14.93 11.26 20.80
N GLN A 40 -15.00 10.49 19.72
CA GLN A 40 -15.14 9.04 19.72
C GLN A 40 -13.78 8.36 19.57
N TYR A 41 -13.03 8.28 20.67
CA TYR A 41 -11.67 7.72 20.68
C TYR A 41 -11.59 6.25 20.23
N TRP A 42 -12.68 5.49 20.33
CA TRP A 42 -12.74 4.12 19.83
C TRP A 42 -12.52 4.04 18.31
N ILE A 43 -12.93 5.07 17.56
CA ILE A 43 -12.70 5.15 16.10
C ILE A 43 -11.20 5.24 15.81
N ALA A 44 -10.45 6.05 16.57
CA ALA A 44 -9.01 6.17 16.41
C ALA A 44 -8.28 4.86 16.73
N LEU A 45 -8.73 4.15 17.77
CA LEU A 45 -8.19 2.85 18.17
C LEU A 45 -8.45 1.78 17.09
N ALA A 46 -9.71 1.67 16.63
CA ALA A 46 -10.09 0.76 15.55
C ALA A 46 -9.35 1.09 14.25
N GLY A 47 -9.26 2.38 13.91
CA GLY A 47 -8.55 2.85 12.71
C GLY A 47 -7.05 2.59 12.75
N THR A 48 -6.43 2.58 13.94
CA THR A 48 -5.02 2.21 14.10
C THR A 48 -4.82 0.73 13.76
N ALA A 49 -5.67 -0.16 14.27
CA ALA A 49 -5.64 -1.58 13.94
C ALA A 49 -5.87 -1.81 12.44
N VAL A 50 -6.90 -1.17 11.86
CA VAL A 50 -7.23 -1.28 10.43
C VAL A 50 -6.10 -0.78 9.56
N SER A 51 -5.49 0.36 9.89
CA SER A 51 -4.33 0.90 9.16
C SER A 51 -3.13 -0.04 9.20
N GLY A 52 -2.86 -0.67 10.34
CA GLY A 52 -1.78 -1.64 10.49
C GLY A 52 -2.01 -2.87 9.60
N VAL A 53 -3.22 -3.43 9.62
CA VAL A 53 -3.61 -4.55 8.76
C VAL A 53 -3.51 -4.16 7.29
N LEU A 54 -4.03 -2.98 6.91
CA LEU A 54 -3.97 -2.47 5.55
C LEU A 54 -2.52 -2.34 5.06
N LEU A 55 -1.62 -1.81 5.89
CA LEU A 55 -0.20 -1.72 5.55
C LEU A 55 0.41 -3.10 5.30
N GLY A 56 0.14 -4.06 6.19
CA GLY A 56 0.61 -5.45 6.03
C GLY A 56 0.13 -6.08 4.73
N LEU A 57 -1.15 -5.91 4.39
CA LEU A 57 -1.74 -6.41 3.15
C LEU A 57 -1.12 -5.75 1.91
N LEU A 58 -0.95 -4.42 1.93
CA LEU A 58 -0.37 -3.69 0.80
C LEU A 58 1.12 -4.03 0.59
N LEU A 59 1.89 -4.17 1.68
CA LEU A 59 3.28 -4.60 1.59
C LEU A 59 3.39 -6.02 1.05
N SER A 60 2.57 -6.95 1.55
CA SER A 60 2.51 -8.31 1.04
C SER A 60 2.16 -8.34 -0.45
N TYR A 61 1.17 -7.54 -0.87
CA TYR A 61 0.78 -7.42 -2.27
C TYR A 61 1.93 -6.90 -3.17
N VAL A 62 2.65 -5.86 -2.73
CA VAL A 62 3.80 -5.33 -3.46
C VAL A 62 4.92 -6.35 -3.58
N GLU A 63 5.17 -7.13 -2.52
CA GLU A 63 6.16 -8.21 -2.53
C GLU A 63 5.80 -9.30 -3.54
N VAL A 64 4.54 -9.75 -3.55
CA VAL A 64 4.03 -10.72 -4.52
C VAL A 64 4.14 -10.18 -5.95
N LEU A 65 3.77 -8.91 -6.17
CA LEU A 65 3.94 -8.26 -7.48
C LEU A 65 5.40 -8.23 -7.93
N ARG A 66 6.33 -7.99 -7.01
CA ARG A 66 7.77 -8.01 -7.30
C ARG A 66 8.24 -9.40 -7.69
N ILE A 67 7.80 -10.45 -6.99
CA ILE A 67 8.11 -11.84 -7.35
C ILE A 67 7.56 -12.19 -8.74
N ILE A 68 6.32 -11.80 -9.05
CA ILE A 68 5.71 -12.04 -10.35
C ILE A 68 6.46 -11.27 -11.44
N ALA A 69 6.80 -10.01 -11.19
CA ALA A 69 7.59 -9.20 -12.11
C ALA A 69 8.98 -9.83 -12.37
N ASP A 70 9.64 -10.32 -11.32
CA ASP A 70 10.97 -10.96 -11.45
C ASP A 70 10.95 -12.30 -12.18
N THR A 71 9.81 -13.00 -12.18
CA THR A 71 9.63 -14.30 -12.84
C THR A 71 9.09 -14.19 -14.26
N LEU A 72 8.23 -13.21 -14.55
CA LEU A 72 7.54 -13.09 -15.84
C LEU A 72 8.10 -12.00 -16.76
N LEU A 73 8.69 -10.93 -16.22
CA LEU A 73 9.25 -9.88 -17.07
C LEU A 73 10.64 -10.29 -17.55
N PRO A 74 10.90 -10.29 -18.87
CA PRO A 74 12.23 -10.55 -19.38
C PRO A 74 13.17 -9.47 -18.83
N LYS A 75 14.17 -9.92 -18.07
CA LYS A 75 15.31 -9.09 -17.66
C LYS A 75 16.11 -8.84 -18.93
N TYR A 76 16.15 -7.58 -19.37
CA TYR A 76 16.99 -7.17 -20.50
C TYR A 76 18.46 -7.55 -20.27
#